data_AF-A0A5N5NUG7-F1
#
_entry.id   AF-A0A5N5NUG7-F1
#
_cell.length_a   1.000
_cell.length_b   1.000
_cell.length_c   1.000
_cell.angle_alpha   90.00
_cell.angle_beta   90.00
_cell.angle_gamma   90.00
#
_symmetry.space_group_name_H-M   'P 1'
#
loop_
_entity.id
_entity.type
_entity.pdbx_description
1 polymer ?
#
loop_
_entity_poly.entity_id
_entity_poly.type
_entity_poly.pdbx_seq_one_letter_code
_entity_poly.pdbx_strand_id
1 'polypeptide(L)'
;MSSCFIGTLELDVVTCNSMPCHNQQVARGSKCEQSTVKQVRFANGDGSDSESVEKQSEAAVNSDPPIQLKLLPLTDQIRELQTIIRDKTTSRGDFVFCADRLIRLVVEEGLNQLPYTECTVTTPTGQKYEGVRFKRGNCGVSIMRSGEAMEQGLRDCCRSIRIGKILIQTDEETLKAKVYYAKFPPDIYRRKILLMYPILSSGNAVIEAVRVLIDHGVQPSHIILLSLFSTPHGVNSIVEEFPEITILTTEVHSVAPTHFGQKYFGTD
;
A
#
# COMPACT_ATOMS: atom_id res chain seq x y z
N MET A 1 -50.55 1.30 -0.28
CA MET A 1 -50.99 2.64 -0.75
C MET A 1 -49.77 3.55 -0.61
N SER A 2 -48.88 3.70 -1.59
CA SER A 2 -48.98 4.33 -2.92
C SER A 2 -48.29 5.69 -2.93
N SER A 3 -47.71 6.01 -4.10
CA SER A 3 -46.95 7.21 -4.51
C SER A 3 -45.51 7.27 -3.97
N CYS A 4 -44.43 7.13 -4.74
CA CYS A 4 -44.11 7.49 -6.14
C CYS A 4 -44.08 9.01 -6.33
N PHE A 5 -42.89 9.60 -6.23
CA PHE A 5 -42.57 10.96 -6.67
C PHE A 5 -41.40 10.89 -7.65
N ILE A 6 -41.71 11.29 -8.88
CA ILE A 6 -40.79 11.49 -9.99
C ILE A 6 -40.27 12.93 -9.86
N GLY A 7 -38.96 13.10 -9.75
CA GLY A 7 -38.28 14.39 -9.72
C GLY A 7 -37.42 14.57 -10.96
N THR A 8 -37.77 15.59 -11.74
CA THR A 8 -37.28 15.97 -13.06
C THR A 8 -35.82 16.44 -13.02
N LEU A 9 -35.03 16.08 -14.03
CA LEU A 9 -33.69 16.61 -14.31
C LEU A 9 -33.78 18.04 -14.86
N GLU A 10 -33.00 18.95 -14.29
CA GLU A 10 -32.75 20.29 -14.84
C GLU A 10 -31.25 20.38 -15.21
N LEU A 11 -30.99 20.66 -16.49
CA LEU A 11 -29.67 20.92 -17.06
C LEU A 11 -29.29 22.37 -16.76
N ASP A 12 -28.18 22.59 -16.06
CA ASP A 12 -27.53 23.91 -16.02
C ASP A 12 -26.20 23.87 -16.78
N VAL A 13 -26.18 24.66 -17.85
CA VAL A 13 -25.04 25.06 -18.65
C VAL A 13 -24.28 26.14 -17.90
N VAL A 14 -23.01 25.92 -17.57
CA VAL A 14 -22.13 27.00 -17.10
C VAL A 14 -20.89 27.11 -17.98
N THR A 15 -20.72 28.33 -18.45
CA THR A 15 -19.80 28.87 -19.46
C THR A 15 -18.35 28.97 -19.00
N CYS A 16 -17.43 28.65 -19.93
CA CYS A 16 -16.01 29.03 -19.92
C CYS A 16 -15.82 30.55 -19.88
N ASN A 17 -14.82 31.03 -19.12
CA ASN A 17 -14.12 32.28 -19.43
C ASN A 17 -12.71 32.36 -18.81
N SER A 18 -11.72 32.45 -19.72
CA SER A 18 -10.54 33.34 -19.74
C SER A 18 -9.52 33.45 -18.58
N MET A 19 -8.25 33.19 -18.93
CA MET A 19 -7.01 33.65 -18.29
C MET A 19 -6.85 35.20 -18.36
N PRO A 20 -5.85 35.81 -17.67
CA PRO A 20 -4.50 35.92 -18.27
C PRO A 20 -3.31 35.75 -17.31
N CYS A 21 -2.18 35.40 -17.91
CA CYS A 21 -0.83 35.37 -17.35
C CYS A 21 -0.35 36.71 -16.76
N HIS A 22 0.51 36.64 -15.74
CA HIS A 22 1.50 37.67 -15.47
C HIS A 22 2.88 37.06 -15.21
N ASN A 23 3.86 37.66 -15.88
CA ASN A 23 5.25 37.31 -15.98
C ASN A 23 6.02 38.42 -15.25
N GLN A 24 6.86 38.12 -14.27
CA GLN A 24 7.90 39.06 -13.85
C GLN A 24 9.11 38.33 -13.24
N GLN A 25 10.25 38.53 -13.90
CA GLN A 25 11.61 38.17 -13.48
C GLN A 25 12.08 39.07 -12.33
N VAL A 26 13.03 38.62 -11.50
CA VAL A 26 14.34 39.28 -11.21
C VAL A 26 15.21 38.40 -10.27
N ALA A 27 16.33 37.93 -10.84
CA ALA A 27 17.74 37.90 -10.38
C ALA A 27 18.21 37.57 -8.93
N ARG A 28 19.25 36.70 -8.94
CA ARG A 28 20.54 36.69 -8.18
C ARG A 28 20.58 36.30 -6.69
N GLY A 29 21.45 35.32 -6.40
CA GLY A 29 22.03 35.16 -5.06
C GLY A 29 22.58 33.76 -4.76
N SER A 30 23.67 33.36 -5.40
CA SER A 30 24.47 32.19 -5.03
C SER A 30 25.25 32.44 -3.73
N LYS A 31 25.11 31.57 -2.73
CA LYS A 31 26.12 31.29 -1.70
C LYS A 31 25.91 29.90 -1.13
N CYS A 32 26.91 29.05 -1.36
CA CYS A 32 27.05 27.70 -0.84
C CYS A 32 27.81 27.82 0.48
N GLU A 33 27.23 27.37 1.60
CA GLU A 33 27.93 27.22 2.87
C GLU A 33 28.40 25.76 3.02
N GLN A 34 29.71 25.62 3.19
CA GLN A 34 30.42 24.36 3.43
C GLN A 34 30.44 24.11 4.95
N SER A 35 29.90 22.97 5.39
CA SER A 35 30.13 22.45 6.73
C SER A 35 31.20 21.37 6.71
N THR A 36 32.37 21.73 7.23
CA THR A 36 33.57 20.93 7.48
C THR A 36 33.29 19.74 8.41
N VAL A 37 33.70 18.53 8.03
CA VAL A 37 33.86 17.41 8.96
C VAL A 37 35.29 16.90 8.90
N LYS A 38 35.88 16.75 10.09
CA LYS A 38 37.28 16.51 10.40
C LYS A 38 37.76 15.12 9.95
N GLN A 39 38.97 15.13 9.38
CA GLN A 39 39.75 13.97 8.98
C GLN A 39 40.53 13.40 10.19
N VAL A 40 40.53 12.09 10.38
CA VAL A 40 41.44 11.38 11.31
C VAL A 40 42.29 10.41 10.50
N ARG A 41 43.61 10.58 10.57
CA ARG A 41 44.64 9.75 9.93
C ARG A 41 45.11 8.67 10.90
N PHE A 42 45.34 7.46 10.38
CA PHE A 42 46.42 6.57 10.84
C PHE A 42 47.06 5.88 9.62
N ALA A 43 48.40 5.91 9.60
CA ALA A 43 49.33 5.23 8.68
C ALA A 43 49.62 3.79 9.22
N ASN A 44 50.21 2.78 8.57
CA ASN A 44 50.90 2.48 7.30
C ASN A 44 51.00 0.93 7.22
N GLY A 45 51.25 0.34 6.04
CA GLY A 45 51.80 -1.03 5.94
C GLY A 45 51.68 -1.68 4.55
N ASP A 46 52.81 -1.84 3.86
CA ASP A 46 53.01 -2.48 2.56
C ASP A 46 52.83 -4.01 2.56
N GLY A 47 52.52 -4.59 1.39
CA GLY A 47 52.71 -6.02 1.10
C GLY A 47 51.88 -6.54 -0.08
N SER A 48 52.56 -7.05 -1.10
CA SER A 48 52.05 -7.61 -2.36
C SER A 48 51.19 -8.87 -2.19
N ASP A 49 50.22 -9.08 -3.08
CA ASP A 49 50.18 -10.21 -4.01
C ASP A 49 48.93 -10.19 -4.89
N SER A 50 49.13 -10.58 -6.15
CA SER A 50 48.16 -10.68 -7.22
C SER A 50 47.25 -11.89 -7.06
N GLU A 51 45.93 -11.69 -7.10
CA GLU A 51 45.00 -12.70 -7.62
C GLU A 51 43.73 -12.03 -8.15
N SER A 52 43.50 -12.24 -9.44
CA SER A 52 42.36 -11.78 -10.21
C SER A 52 41.10 -12.55 -9.82
N VAL A 53 40.13 -11.86 -9.22
CA VAL A 53 38.75 -12.35 -9.08
C VAL A 53 37.82 -11.29 -9.65
N GLU A 54 37.18 -11.62 -10.76
CA GLU A 54 36.11 -10.85 -11.39
C GLU A 54 34.97 -10.64 -10.37
N LYS A 55 34.88 -9.45 -9.80
CA LYS A 55 33.68 -9.00 -9.08
C LYS A 55 32.72 -8.39 -10.09
N GLN A 56 31.76 -9.20 -10.54
CA GLN A 56 30.55 -8.67 -11.15
C GLN A 56 29.81 -7.85 -10.09
N SER A 57 29.68 -6.56 -10.36
CA SER A 57 29.01 -5.57 -9.55
C SER A 57 27.50 -5.85 -9.47
N GLU A 58 27.02 -6.27 -8.30
CA GLU A 58 25.63 -6.02 -7.91
C GLU A 58 25.45 -4.50 -7.79
N ALA A 59 24.86 -3.90 -8.82
CA ALA A 59 24.36 -2.55 -8.75
C ALA A 59 23.14 -2.55 -7.82
N ALA A 60 23.38 -2.27 -6.54
CA ALA A 60 22.34 -1.91 -5.59
C ALA A 60 21.55 -0.73 -6.19
N VAL A 61 20.27 -0.97 -6.48
CA VAL A 61 19.32 0.04 -6.92
C VAL A 61 19.06 0.99 -5.74
N ASN A 62 19.96 1.96 -5.55
CA ASN A 62 19.77 3.10 -4.67
C ASN A 62 18.96 4.17 -5.43
N SER A 63 17.70 3.87 -5.73
CA SER A 63 16.71 4.91 -5.96
C SER A 63 15.93 5.05 -4.67
N ASP A 64 15.92 6.25 -4.08
CA ASP A 64 15.03 6.54 -2.95
C ASP A 64 13.61 6.06 -3.31
N PRO A 65 12.93 5.34 -2.40
CA PRO A 65 11.62 4.81 -2.69
C PRO A 65 10.69 5.97 -3.07
N PRO A 66 9.80 5.77 -4.07
CA PRO A 66 8.83 6.81 -4.42
C PRO A 66 8.06 7.22 -3.18
N ILE A 67 7.74 8.52 -3.02
CA ILE A 67 7.10 9.12 -1.83
C ILE A 67 5.82 8.36 -1.37
N GLN A 68 5.22 7.62 -2.29
CA GLN A 68 4.02 6.81 -2.13
C GLN A 68 4.25 5.41 -1.56
N LEU A 69 5.48 4.90 -1.56
CA LEU A 69 5.85 3.60 -1.01
C LEU A 69 6.27 3.76 0.46
N LYS A 70 5.52 3.08 1.33
CA LYS A 70 5.80 2.97 2.76
C LYS A 70 6.21 1.54 3.07
N LEU A 71 7.38 1.41 3.70
CA LEU A 71 7.91 0.14 4.18
C LEU A 71 7.74 0.05 5.69
N LEU A 72 7.24 -1.09 6.16
CA LEU A 72 7.31 -1.38 7.59
C LEU A 72 8.79 -1.50 8.02
N PRO A 73 9.15 -1.05 9.23
CA PRO A 73 10.50 -1.23 9.75
C PRO A 73 10.90 -2.70 9.75
N LEU A 74 12.02 -3.03 9.11
CA LEU A 74 12.49 -4.41 9.02
C LEU A 74 13.09 -4.86 10.36
N THR A 75 12.26 -5.49 11.18
CA THR A 75 12.68 -6.12 12.45
C THR A 75 13.02 -7.61 12.24
N ASP A 76 13.82 -8.19 13.12
CA ASP A 76 14.11 -9.63 13.06
C ASP A 76 12.84 -10.50 13.19
N GLN A 77 11.82 -10.02 13.89
CA GLN A 77 10.51 -10.67 13.94
C GLN A 77 9.82 -10.68 12.57
N ILE A 78 9.83 -9.58 11.83
CA ILE A 78 9.26 -9.54 10.47
C ILE A 78 10.06 -10.48 9.54
N ARG A 79 11.39 -10.48 9.66
CA ARG A 79 12.28 -11.36 8.87
C ARG A 79 12.02 -12.83 9.16
N GLU A 80 11.81 -13.20 10.41
CA GLU A 80 11.45 -14.58 10.81
C GLU A 80 10.13 -15.00 10.15
N LEU A 81 9.09 -14.17 10.26
CA LEU A 81 7.78 -14.45 9.65
C LEU A 81 7.89 -14.61 8.13
N GLN A 82 8.63 -13.71 7.46
CA GLN A 82 8.89 -13.79 6.03
C GLN A 82 9.65 -15.06 5.66
N THR A 83 10.63 -15.48 6.48
CA THR A 83 11.42 -16.71 6.27
C THR A 83 10.51 -17.94 6.30
N ILE A 84 9.62 -18.05 7.30
CA ILE A 84 8.68 -19.16 7.44
C ILE A 84 7.68 -19.20 6.27
N ILE A 85 7.14 -18.04 5.87
CA ILE A 85 6.21 -17.95 4.74
C ILE A 85 6.88 -18.34 3.42
N ARG A 86 8.18 -18.07 3.25
CA ARG A 86 8.94 -18.40 2.04
C ARG A 86 9.43 -19.84 1.99
N ASP A 87 9.54 -20.52 3.14
CA ASP A 87 10.08 -21.87 3.18
C ASP A 87 9.09 -22.91 2.64
N LYS A 88 9.56 -23.68 1.65
CA LYS A 88 8.82 -24.79 1.04
C LYS A 88 8.49 -25.89 2.04
N THR A 89 9.31 -26.09 3.07
CA THR A 89 9.15 -27.20 4.04
C THR A 89 8.19 -26.88 5.18
N THR A 90 7.82 -25.61 5.34
CA THR A 90 6.91 -25.15 6.37
C THR A 90 5.52 -25.78 6.21
N SER A 91 4.95 -26.27 7.32
CA SER A 91 3.61 -26.85 7.34
C SER A 91 2.54 -25.79 7.00
N ARG A 92 1.37 -26.21 6.52
CA ARG A 92 0.26 -25.26 6.27
C ARG A 92 -0.15 -24.53 7.55
N GLY A 93 -0.16 -25.21 8.70
CA GLY A 93 -0.54 -24.61 9.98
C GLY A 93 0.40 -23.46 10.38
N ASP A 94 1.71 -23.70 10.33
CA ASP A 94 2.72 -22.70 10.65
C ASP A 94 2.72 -21.55 9.64
N PHE A 95 2.50 -21.87 8.35
CA PHE A 95 2.37 -20.87 7.30
C PHE A 95 1.22 -19.91 7.57
N VAL A 96 0.01 -20.42 7.84
CA VAL A 96 -1.17 -19.59 8.11
C VAL A 96 -0.95 -18.78 9.39
N PHE A 97 -0.43 -19.40 10.44
CA PHE A 97 -0.11 -18.72 11.69
C PHE A 97 0.85 -17.54 11.48
N CYS A 98 1.94 -17.74 10.75
CA CYS A 98 2.92 -16.68 10.48
C CYS A 98 2.39 -15.62 9.52
N ALA A 99 1.61 -16.01 8.51
CA ALA A 99 0.95 -15.10 7.59
C ALA A 99 -0.02 -14.17 8.35
N ASP A 100 -0.86 -14.71 9.23
CA ASP A 100 -1.81 -13.93 10.03
C ASP A 100 -1.10 -12.95 10.97
N ARG A 101 0.03 -13.36 11.56
CA ARG A 101 0.88 -12.47 12.36
C ARG A 101 1.44 -11.32 11.53
N LEU A 102 1.94 -11.60 10.32
CA LEU A 102 2.48 -10.57 9.44
C LEU A 102 1.38 -9.62 8.92
N ILE A 103 0.21 -10.17 8.57
CA ILE A 103 -0.98 -9.42 8.18
C ILE A 103 -1.39 -8.45 9.29
N ARG A 104 -1.40 -8.89 10.55
CA ARG A 104 -1.73 -8.02 11.69
C ARG A 104 -0.85 -6.77 11.72
N LEU A 105 0.47 -6.94 11.53
CA LEU A 105 1.43 -5.83 11.56
C LEU A 105 1.15 -4.83 10.43
N VAL A 106 0.93 -5.31 9.21
CA VAL A 106 0.61 -4.45 8.06
C VAL A 106 -0.73 -3.75 8.22
N VAL A 107 -1.73 -4.45 8.75
CA VAL A 107 -3.07 -3.88 8.99
C VAL A 107 -3.01 -2.77 10.02
N GLU A 108 -2.34 -2.97 11.16
CA GLU A 108 -2.19 -1.93 12.19
C GLU A 108 -1.49 -0.69 11.60
N GLU A 109 -0.41 -0.90 10.84
CA GLU A 109 0.28 0.22 10.19
C GLU A 109 -0.59 0.87 9.10
N GLY A 110 -1.43 0.10 8.41
CA GLY A 110 -2.42 0.62 7.45
C GLY A 110 -3.49 1.49 8.12
N LEU A 111 -3.92 1.12 9.33
CA LEU A 111 -4.87 1.92 10.11
C LEU A 111 -4.26 3.25 10.58
N ASN A 112 -2.96 3.29 10.88
CA ASN A 112 -2.24 4.53 11.22
C ASN A 112 -2.25 5.57 10.08
N GLN A 113 -2.47 5.14 8.84
CA GLN A 113 -2.56 6.03 7.66
C GLN A 113 -3.95 6.66 7.47
N LEU A 114 -4.93 6.30 8.30
CA LEU A 114 -6.30 6.80 8.23
C LEU A 114 -6.51 8.02 9.14
N PRO A 115 -7.53 8.85 8.89
CA PRO A 115 -7.73 10.07 9.66
C PRO A 115 -8.20 9.80 11.10
N TYR A 116 -7.63 10.56 12.04
CA TYR A 116 -8.04 10.63 13.44
C TYR A 116 -8.50 12.04 13.80
N THR A 117 -9.30 12.15 14.86
CA THR A 117 -9.75 13.43 15.45
C THR A 117 -9.35 13.46 16.91
N GLU A 118 -8.84 14.59 17.38
CA GLU A 118 -8.54 14.81 18.80
C GLU A 118 -9.80 14.63 19.65
N CYS A 119 -9.63 14.07 20.85
CA CYS A 119 -10.71 13.97 21.82
C CYS A 119 -10.15 13.94 23.25
N THR A 120 -10.88 14.53 24.18
CA THR A 120 -10.58 14.41 25.61
C THR A 120 -11.55 13.42 26.24
N VAL A 121 -11.02 12.50 27.04
CA VAL A 121 -11.83 11.58 27.86
C VAL A 121 -11.53 11.78 29.34
N THR A 122 -12.48 11.45 30.19
CA THR A 122 -12.27 11.40 31.64
C THR A 122 -11.92 9.96 32.03
N THR A 123 -10.75 9.77 32.64
CA THR A 123 -10.29 8.47 33.11
C THR A 123 -11.10 7.99 34.32
N PRO A 124 -11.07 6.69 34.68
CA PRO A 124 -11.68 6.20 35.91
C PRO A 124 -11.16 6.88 37.19
N THR A 125 -9.97 7.50 37.14
CA THR A 125 -9.38 8.29 38.24
C THR A 125 -9.83 9.75 38.26
N GLY A 126 -10.77 10.14 37.38
CA GLY A 126 -11.29 11.50 37.27
C GLY A 126 -10.37 12.48 36.54
N GLN A 127 -9.21 12.04 36.06
CA GLN A 127 -8.26 12.89 35.32
C GLN A 127 -8.68 13.02 33.85
N LYS A 128 -8.35 14.16 33.23
CA LYS A 128 -8.55 14.32 31.78
C LYS A 128 -7.37 13.69 31.03
N TYR A 129 -7.68 12.93 29.99
CA TYR A 129 -6.69 12.39 29.05
C TYR A 129 -6.98 12.95 27.66
N GLU A 130 -5.97 13.60 27.07
CA GLU A 130 -5.99 14.09 25.70
C GLU A 130 -5.49 12.99 24.77
N GLY A 131 -6.39 12.47 23.96
CA GLY A 131 -6.10 11.39 23.03
C GLY A 131 -6.71 11.65 21.66
N VAL A 132 -6.81 10.59 20.88
CA VAL A 132 -7.36 10.64 19.52
C VAL A 132 -8.42 9.56 19.33
N ARG A 133 -9.33 9.81 18.39
CA ARG A 133 -10.39 8.89 17.98
C ARG A 133 -10.34 8.70 16.48
N PHE A 134 -10.49 7.44 16.06
CA PHE A 134 -10.58 7.09 14.65
C PHE A 134 -11.80 7.74 13.97
N LYS A 135 -11.58 8.41 12.85
CA LYS A 135 -12.66 9.04 12.09
C LYS A 135 -13.48 7.97 11.36
N ARG A 136 -14.81 8.11 11.39
CA ARG A 136 -15.71 7.23 10.63
C ARG A 136 -15.56 7.45 9.13
N GLY A 137 -15.90 6.44 8.33
CA GLY A 137 -15.90 6.55 6.86
C GLY A 137 -14.77 5.80 6.17
N ASN A 138 -14.18 4.79 6.81
CA ASN A 138 -13.17 3.94 6.21
C ASN A 138 -13.79 2.59 5.81
N CYS A 139 -13.25 1.92 4.80
CA CYS A 139 -13.62 0.55 4.43
C CYS A 139 -12.41 -0.23 3.91
N GLY A 140 -12.46 -1.55 4.07
CA GLY A 140 -11.54 -2.46 3.38
C GLY A 140 -12.11 -2.88 2.03
N VAL A 141 -11.24 -3.16 1.07
CA VAL A 141 -11.60 -3.83 -0.18
C VAL A 141 -10.62 -4.97 -0.41
N SER A 142 -11.10 -6.21 -0.51
CA SER A 142 -10.25 -7.36 -0.82
C SER A 142 -10.30 -7.69 -2.32
N ILE A 143 -9.13 -7.89 -2.91
CA ILE A 143 -9.04 -8.48 -4.26
C ILE A 143 -9.01 -10.00 -4.09
N MET A 144 -10.05 -10.67 -4.57
CA MET A 144 -10.19 -12.10 -4.44
C MET A 144 -9.20 -12.84 -5.35
N ARG A 145 -8.67 -13.99 -4.94
CA ARG A 145 -8.92 -14.69 -3.66
C ARG A 145 -7.94 -14.32 -2.55
N SER A 146 -6.67 -14.02 -2.88
CA SER A 146 -5.60 -13.82 -1.89
C SER A 146 -5.85 -12.65 -0.93
N GLY A 147 -6.52 -11.58 -1.37
CA GLY A 147 -6.90 -10.45 -0.52
C GLY A 147 -7.83 -10.84 0.64
N GLU A 148 -8.57 -11.94 0.53
CA GLU A 148 -9.48 -12.40 1.58
C GLU A 148 -8.74 -12.88 2.84
N ALA A 149 -7.49 -13.32 2.69
CA ALA A 149 -6.63 -13.71 3.81
C ALA A 149 -6.43 -12.55 4.81
N MET A 150 -6.47 -11.31 4.33
CA MET A 150 -6.25 -10.12 5.17
C MET A 150 -7.52 -9.63 5.87
N GLU A 151 -8.70 -10.12 5.46
CA GLU A 151 -9.97 -9.64 6.01
C GLU A 151 -10.11 -9.91 7.50
N GLN A 152 -9.64 -11.08 7.97
CA GLN A 152 -9.73 -11.43 9.38
C GLN A 152 -8.84 -10.52 10.23
N GLY A 153 -7.59 -10.30 9.79
CA GLY A 153 -6.70 -9.35 10.45
C GLY A 153 -7.31 -7.94 10.56
N LEU A 154 -7.95 -7.47 9.48
CA LEU A 154 -8.63 -6.18 9.48
C LEU A 154 -9.83 -6.12 10.43
N ARG A 155 -10.69 -7.15 10.46
CA ARG A 155 -11.85 -7.21 11.37
C ARG A 155 -11.44 -7.26 12.84
N ASP A 156 -10.35 -7.95 13.13
CA ASP A 156 -9.86 -8.07 14.50
C ASP A 156 -9.31 -6.75 15.04
N CYS A 157 -8.68 -5.94 14.19
CA CYS A 157 -8.22 -4.58 14.55
C CYS A 157 -9.38 -3.58 14.54
N CYS A 158 -10.33 -3.71 13.61
CA CYS A 158 -11.43 -2.76 13.42
C CYS A 158 -12.77 -3.48 13.20
N ARG A 159 -13.46 -3.82 14.29
CA ARG A 159 -14.71 -4.63 14.27
C ARG A 159 -15.86 -4.06 13.42
N SER A 160 -15.90 -2.76 13.19
CA SER A 160 -17.00 -2.07 12.50
C SER A 160 -16.70 -1.71 11.04
N ILE A 161 -15.53 -2.12 10.52
CA ILE A 161 -15.13 -1.79 9.16
C ILE A 161 -15.96 -2.58 8.13
N ARG A 162 -16.46 -1.87 7.13
CA ARG A 162 -17.15 -2.50 5.99
C ARG A 162 -16.11 -3.05 5.02
N ILE A 163 -16.38 -4.21 4.43
CA ILE A 163 -15.49 -4.86 3.46
C ILE A 163 -16.22 -5.02 2.14
N GLY A 164 -15.69 -4.39 1.10
CA GLY A 164 -16.03 -4.65 -0.29
C GLY A 164 -15.14 -5.75 -0.88
N LYS A 165 -15.57 -6.34 -1.99
CA LYS A 165 -14.84 -7.43 -2.66
C LYS A 165 -14.81 -7.21 -4.17
N ILE A 166 -13.68 -7.54 -4.79
CA ILE A 166 -13.49 -7.52 -6.24
C ILE A 166 -12.92 -8.86 -6.68
N LEU A 167 -13.51 -9.49 -7.70
CA LEU A 167 -12.95 -10.65 -8.40
C LEU A 167 -12.34 -10.17 -9.71
N ILE A 168 -11.02 -10.31 -9.82
CA ILE A 168 -10.29 -10.03 -11.04
C ILE A 168 -9.59 -11.31 -11.45
N GLN A 169 -9.77 -11.69 -12.70
CA GLN A 169 -9.09 -12.84 -13.28
C GLN A 169 -8.51 -12.43 -14.63
N THR A 170 -7.27 -12.83 -14.85
CA THR A 170 -6.62 -12.68 -16.15
C THR A 170 -7.17 -13.73 -17.08
N ASP A 171 -7.69 -13.29 -18.22
CA ASP A 171 -8.11 -14.15 -19.30
C ASP A 171 -6.87 -14.80 -19.94
N GLU A 172 -6.87 -16.14 -20.04
CA GLU A 172 -5.70 -16.91 -20.49
C GLU A 172 -5.38 -16.71 -21.98
N GLU A 173 -6.38 -16.37 -22.79
CA GLU A 173 -6.23 -16.19 -24.24
C GLU A 173 -5.76 -14.77 -24.58
N THR A 174 -6.35 -13.77 -23.92
CA THR A 174 -6.09 -12.35 -24.21
C THR A 174 -5.05 -11.73 -23.31
N LEU A 175 -4.68 -12.40 -22.21
CA LEU A 175 -3.83 -11.89 -21.12
C LEU A 175 -4.34 -10.58 -20.49
N LYS A 176 -5.61 -10.23 -20.73
CA LYS A 176 -6.24 -9.05 -20.16
C LYS A 176 -6.90 -9.40 -18.83
N ALA A 177 -6.69 -8.56 -17.83
CA ALA A 177 -7.40 -8.67 -16.56
C ALA A 177 -8.85 -8.22 -16.73
N LYS A 178 -9.80 -9.08 -16.35
CA LYS A 178 -11.24 -8.83 -16.46
C LYS A 178 -11.87 -8.88 -15.07
N VAL A 179 -12.82 -7.98 -14.85
CA VAL A 179 -13.58 -7.88 -13.61
C VAL A 179 -14.81 -8.76 -13.72
N TYR A 180 -14.88 -9.79 -12.88
CA TYR A 180 -16.01 -10.75 -12.88
C TYR A 180 -17.05 -10.42 -11.81
N TYR A 181 -16.62 -9.74 -10.75
CA TYR A 181 -17.47 -9.39 -9.63
C TYR A 181 -16.91 -8.16 -8.92
N ALA A 182 -17.77 -7.22 -8.58
CA ALA A 182 -17.42 -6.10 -7.72
C ALA A 182 -18.64 -5.77 -6.85
N LYS A 183 -18.45 -5.78 -5.53
CA LYS A 183 -19.50 -5.39 -4.58
C LYS A 183 -18.92 -4.55 -3.47
N PHE A 184 -19.43 -3.34 -3.35
CA PHE A 184 -18.94 -2.31 -2.46
C PHE A 184 -20.03 -1.80 -1.51
N PRO A 185 -19.65 -1.14 -0.40
CA PRO A 185 -20.58 -0.28 0.32
C PRO A 185 -21.19 0.77 -0.63
N PRO A 186 -22.49 1.10 -0.52
CA PRO A 186 -23.15 2.04 -1.42
C PRO A 186 -22.57 3.47 -1.33
N ASP A 187 -21.85 3.77 -0.26
CA ASP A 187 -21.21 5.05 0.01
C ASP A 187 -19.67 4.97 -0.17
N ILE A 188 -19.15 4.11 -1.04
CA ILE A 188 -17.70 3.91 -1.22
C ILE A 188 -16.96 5.15 -1.73
N TYR A 189 -17.55 5.94 -2.63
CA TYR A 189 -16.96 7.15 -3.24
C TYR A 189 -16.49 8.22 -2.23
N ARG A 190 -17.06 8.22 -1.01
CA ARG A 190 -16.73 9.17 0.06
C ARG A 190 -15.80 8.59 1.12
N ARG A 191 -15.31 7.35 0.95
CA ARG A 191 -14.53 6.61 1.95
C ARG A 191 -13.05 6.59 1.63
N LYS A 192 -12.23 6.41 2.68
CA LYS A 192 -10.84 5.96 2.53
C LYS A 192 -10.82 4.44 2.46
N ILE A 193 -9.99 3.91 1.57
CA ILE A 193 -9.97 2.49 1.21
C ILE A 193 -8.65 1.86 1.61
N LEU A 194 -8.73 0.79 2.40
CA LEU A 194 -7.64 -0.17 2.57
C LEU A 194 -7.81 -1.29 1.53
N LEU A 195 -7.11 -1.17 0.40
CA LEU A 195 -7.12 -2.17 -0.66
C LEU A 195 -6.16 -3.29 -0.27
N MET A 196 -6.65 -4.51 -0.08
CA MET A 196 -5.88 -5.64 0.46
C MET A 196 -5.51 -6.62 -0.64
N TYR A 197 -4.21 -6.82 -0.83
CA TYR A 197 -3.67 -7.79 -1.77
C TYR A 197 -2.26 -8.24 -1.35
N PRO A 198 -2.09 -9.43 -0.74
CA PRO A 198 -0.84 -9.83 -0.08
C PRO A 198 0.40 -9.90 -0.98
N ILE A 199 0.21 -10.22 -2.27
CA ILE A 199 1.31 -10.48 -3.22
C ILE A 199 1.24 -9.51 -4.39
N LEU A 200 2.07 -8.48 -4.35
CA LEU A 200 2.24 -7.55 -5.44
C LEU A 200 3.37 -7.99 -6.37
N SER A 201 3.03 -8.82 -7.38
CA SER A 201 3.98 -9.29 -8.40
C SER A 201 4.10 -8.32 -9.58
N SER A 202 3.20 -8.36 -10.58
CA SER A 202 3.21 -7.42 -11.72
C SER A 202 2.44 -6.13 -11.50
N GLY A 203 1.52 -6.10 -10.53
CA GLY A 203 0.65 -4.95 -10.28
C GLY A 203 -0.64 -4.92 -11.11
N ASN A 204 -0.76 -5.71 -12.19
CA ASN A 204 -1.92 -5.68 -13.09
C ASN A 204 -3.28 -5.85 -12.38
N ALA A 205 -3.39 -6.83 -11.47
CA ALA A 205 -4.62 -7.05 -10.72
C ALA A 205 -4.99 -5.86 -9.82
N VAL A 206 -3.98 -5.19 -9.25
CA VAL A 206 -4.20 -4.00 -8.43
C VAL A 206 -4.57 -2.80 -9.30
N ILE A 207 -3.92 -2.61 -10.44
CA ILE A 207 -4.24 -1.56 -11.41
C ILE A 207 -5.71 -1.67 -11.84
N GLU A 208 -6.16 -2.86 -12.23
CA GLU A 208 -7.57 -3.06 -12.59
C GLU A 208 -8.52 -2.86 -11.40
N ALA A 209 -8.14 -3.30 -10.19
CA ALA A 209 -8.94 -3.04 -9.00
C ALA A 209 -9.10 -1.55 -8.72
N VAL A 210 -8.03 -0.78 -8.90
CA VAL A 210 -8.03 0.68 -8.75
C VAL A 210 -8.92 1.33 -9.81
N ARG A 211 -8.84 0.90 -11.08
CA ARG A 211 -9.74 1.40 -12.15
C ARG A 211 -11.21 1.19 -11.78
N VAL A 212 -11.57 0.00 -11.32
CA VAL A 212 -12.93 -0.29 -10.84
C VAL A 212 -13.34 0.63 -9.69
N LEU A 213 -12.45 0.90 -8.74
CA LEU A 213 -12.74 1.81 -7.63
C LEU A 213 -12.97 3.25 -8.11
N ILE A 214 -12.15 3.72 -9.06
CA ILE A 214 -12.29 5.04 -9.68
C ILE A 214 -13.61 5.14 -10.45
N ASP A 215 -14.01 4.10 -11.18
CA ASP A 215 -15.30 4.02 -11.87
C ASP A 215 -16.49 4.13 -10.89
N HIS A 216 -16.28 3.74 -9.63
CA HIS A 216 -17.25 3.90 -8.54
C HIS A 216 -17.11 5.23 -7.78
N GLY A 217 -16.35 6.19 -8.32
CA GLY A 217 -16.20 7.55 -7.80
C GLY A 217 -15.17 7.71 -6.67
N VAL A 218 -14.30 6.72 -6.46
CA VAL A 218 -13.23 6.81 -5.45
C VAL A 218 -12.05 7.59 -6.02
N GLN A 219 -11.54 8.54 -5.24
CA GLN A 219 -10.32 9.27 -5.61
C GLN A 219 -9.06 8.41 -5.39
N PRO A 220 -8.08 8.41 -6.31
CA PRO A 220 -6.83 7.65 -6.14
C PRO A 220 -6.10 7.95 -4.81
N SER A 221 -6.05 9.22 -4.40
CA SER A 221 -5.48 9.66 -3.11
C SER A 221 -6.21 9.14 -1.86
N HIS A 222 -7.33 8.46 -2.02
CA HIS A 222 -8.08 7.81 -0.95
C HIS A 222 -7.79 6.31 -0.83
N ILE A 223 -6.99 5.75 -1.73
CA ILE A 223 -6.66 4.33 -1.78
C ILE A 223 -5.29 4.10 -1.16
N ILE A 224 -5.25 3.21 -0.18
CA ILE A 224 -4.03 2.71 0.45
C ILE A 224 -3.97 1.21 0.18
N LEU A 225 -2.99 0.78 -0.62
CA LEU A 225 -2.74 -0.63 -0.91
C LEU A 225 -1.95 -1.24 0.25
N LEU A 226 -2.50 -2.30 0.84
CA LEU A 226 -1.85 -3.15 1.83
C LEU A 226 -1.35 -4.42 1.14
N SER A 227 -0.03 -4.60 1.14
CA SER A 227 0.66 -5.78 0.61
C SER A 227 1.59 -6.35 1.66
N LEU A 228 1.89 -7.65 1.57
CA LEU A 228 2.92 -8.27 2.40
C LEU A 228 4.24 -8.31 1.64
N PHE A 229 4.18 -8.79 0.39
CA PHE A 229 5.33 -9.02 -0.48
C PHE A 229 5.15 -8.25 -1.78
N SER A 230 6.09 -7.37 -2.10
CA SER A 230 6.04 -6.57 -3.32
C SER A 230 7.30 -6.76 -4.15
N THR A 231 7.18 -6.75 -5.48
CA THR A 231 8.36 -6.68 -6.36
C THR A 231 8.60 -5.24 -6.82
N PRO A 232 9.85 -4.86 -7.17
CA PRO A 232 10.13 -3.55 -7.74
C PRO A 232 9.27 -3.24 -8.97
N HIS A 233 9.07 -4.23 -9.84
CA HIS A 233 8.25 -4.09 -11.04
C HIS A 233 6.78 -3.80 -10.71
N GLY A 234 6.21 -4.54 -9.75
CA GLY A 234 4.81 -4.34 -9.33
C GLY A 234 4.57 -2.99 -8.65
N VAL A 235 5.53 -2.52 -7.86
CA VAL A 235 5.46 -1.18 -7.24
C VAL A 235 5.52 -0.10 -8.32
N ASN A 236 6.51 -0.16 -9.22
CA ASN A 236 6.69 0.86 -10.26
C ASN A 236 5.47 0.94 -11.18
N SER A 237 4.92 -0.21 -11.60
CA SER A 237 3.74 -0.24 -12.48
C SER A 237 2.53 0.47 -11.86
N ILE A 238 2.33 0.35 -10.54
CA ILE A 238 1.23 1.04 -9.85
C ILE A 238 1.52 2.53 -9.72
N VAL A 239 2.74 2.90 -9.33
CA VAL A 239 3.11 4.31 -9.11
C VAL A 239 3.12 5.10 -10.43
N GLU A 240 3.51 4.49 -11.53
CA GLU A 240 3.48 5.09 -12.86
C GLU A 240 2.04 5.35 -13.33
N GLU A 241 1.13 4.40 -13.13
CA GLU A 241 -0.27 4.52 -13.54
C GLU A 241 -1.09 5.42 -12.57
N PHE A 242 -0.82 5.31 -11.27
CA PHE A 242 -1.59 5.95 -10.20
C PHE A 242 -0.67 6.62 -9.15
N PRO A 243 -0.09 7.78 -9.47
CA PRO A 243 0.90 8.47 -8.63
C PRO A 243 0.32 9.10 -7.34
N GLU A 244 -0.94 8.86 -6.99
CA GLU A 244 -1.55 9.35 -5.75
C GLU A 244 -1.84 8.22 -4.75
N ILE A 245 -1.66 6.96 -5.17
CA ILE A 245 -1.94 5.80 -4.33
C ILE A 245 -0.80 5.59 -3.35
N THR A 246 -1.13 5.32 -2.09
CA THR A 246 -0.13 4.91 -1.10
C THR A 246 0.01 3.39 -1.11
N ILE A 247 1.23 2.88 -1.25
CA ILE A 247 1.54 1.45 -1.13
C ILE A 247 2.22 1.21 0.21
N LEU A 248 1.63 0.36 1.06
CA LEU A 248 2.20 -0.08 2.32
C LEU A 248 2.55 -1.56 2.23
N THR A 249 3.83 -1.90 2.39
CA THR A 249 4.34 -3.28 2.26
C THR A 249 5.39 -3.61 3.32
N THR A 250 5.58 -4.91 3.61
CA THR A 250 6.63 -5.33 4.56
C THR A 250 8.00 -5.45 3.92
N GLU A 251 8.03 -5.69 2.61
CA GLU A 251 9.27 -5.78 1.85
C GLU A 251 9.04 -5.44 0.38
N VAL A 252 10.14 -5.07 -0.29
CA VAL A 252 10.29 -5.06 -1.74
C VAL A 252 11.44 -6.01 -2.09
N HIS A 253 11.14 -7.08 -2.80
CA HIS A 253 12.08 -8.15 -3.12
C HIS A 253 11.89 -8.61 -4.57
N SER A 254 12.96 -9.05 -5.23
CA SER A 254 12.92 -9.48 -6.64
C SER A 254 11.98 -10.66 -6.88
N VAL A 255 11.83 -11.53 -5.88
CA VAL A 255 10.97 -12.71 -5.91
C VAL A 255 9.90 -12.63 -4.82
N ALA A 256 8.63 -12.70 -5.22
CA ALA A 256 7.49 -12.78 -4.32
C ALA A 256 6.99 -14.24 -4.17
N PRO A 257 6.46 -14.65 -3.00
CA PRO A 257 5.93 -16.00 -2.78
C PRO A 257 4.57 -16.16 -3.47
N THR A 258 4.57 -16.48 -4.77
CA THR A 258 3.36 -16.60 -5.61
C THR A 258 2.41 -17.71 -5.17
N HIS A 259 2.90 -18.72 -4.44
CA HIS A 259 2.11 -19.82 -3.88
C HIS A 259 1.29 -19.41 -2.64
N PHE A 260 1.36 -18.15 -2.19
CA PHE A 260 0.71 -17.69 -0.96
C PHE A 260 -0.77 -18.05 -0.88
N GLY A 261 -1.54 -17.74 -1.94
CA GLY A 261 -2.97 -18.01 -1.97
C GLY A 261 -3.28 -19.51 -1.87
N GLN A 262 -2.55 -20.35 -2.61
CA GLN A 262 -2.74 -21.80 -2.59
C GLN A 262 -2.48 -22.38 -1.20
N LYS A 263 -1.32 -22.06 -0.61
CA LYS A 263 -0.92 -22.59 0.70
C LYS A 263 -1.80 -22.07 1.84
N TYR A 264 -2.17 -20.79 1.81
CA TYR A 264 -3.05 -20.19 2.83
C TYR A 264 -4.44 -20.87 2.84
N PHE A 265 -5.06 -21.02 1.67
CA PHE A 265 -6.39 -21.61 1.54
C PHE A 265 -6.37 -23.15 1.49
N GLY A 266 -5.21 -23.79 1.37
CA GLY A 266 -5.08 -25.25 1.26
C GLY A 266 -5.61 -25.78 -0.07
N THR A 267 -5.25 -25.11 -1.16
CA THR A 267 -5.60 -25.49 -2.54
C THR A 267 -4.36 -25.74 -3.40
N ASP A 268 -3.25 -26.11 -2.75
CA ASP A 268 -2.02 -26.58 -3.37
C ASP A 268 -2.09 -28.04 -3.84
#